data_AF-A0A6N7KZV9-F1
#
_entry.id   AF-A0A6N7KZV9-F1
#
_cell.length_a   1.000
_cell.length_b   1.000
_cell.length_c   1.000
_cell.angle_alpha   90.00
_cell.angle_beta   90.00
_cell.angle_gamma   90.00
#
_symmetry.space_group_name_H-M   'P 1'
#
loop_
_entity.id
_entity.type
_entity.pdbx_description
1 polymer ?
#
loop_
_entity_poly.entity_id
_entity_poly.type
_entity_poly.pdbx_seq_one_letter_code
_entity_poly.pdbx_strand_id
1 'polypeptide(L)'
;MSTTWQTRLADLIAGRHSSNGDPVDAGAQLRVFDDEGAEVFLQALARHHRVDQDDPQLIWIRPLVGGAESAELGYLFNLSATRRRGLSWTRAHLEENGDVVLLLRSGETAIVQPAEGDLLAELQRWDRFTDRLTRKEEAQLDALDSDSWHGQFS
;
A
#
# COMPACT_ATOMS: atom_id res chain seq x y z
N MET A 1 23.60 -10.18 -9.53
CA MET A 1 22.67 -10.89 -8.62
C MET A 1 21.28 -10.73 -9.21
N SER A 2 20.49 -11.80 -9.30
CA SER A 2 19.09 -11.69 -9.73
C SER A 2 18.29 -10.95 -8.66
N THR A 3 17.44 -10.01 -9.06
CA THR A 3 16.54 -9.29 -8.14
C THR A 3 15.51 -10.27 -7.59
N THR A 4 15.34 -10.30 -6.26
CA THR A 4 14.30 -11.11 -5.61
C THR A 4 12.96 -10.41 -5.66
N TRP A 5 11.85 -11.15 -5.56
CA TRP A 5 10.52 -10.53 -5.53
C TRP A 5 10.36 -9.58 -4.32
N GLN A 6 10.99 -9.88 -3.19
CA GLN A 6 10.97 -9.01 -2.01
C GLN A 6 11.68 -7.68 -2.28
N THR A 7 12.86 -7.73 -2.91
CA THR A 7 13.60 -6.53 -3.29
C THR A 7 12.77 -5.68 -4.25
N ARG A 8 12.18 -6.30 -5.27
CA ARG A 8 11.34 -5.60 -6.24
C ARG A 8 10.08 -5.01 -5.59
N LEU A 9 9.44 -5.74 -4.69
CA LEU A 9 8.27 -5.25 -3.95
C LEU A 9 8.62 -3.99 -3.15
N ALA A 10 9.76 -4.01 -2.44
CA ALA A 10 10.25 -2.86 -1.70
C ALA A 10 10.53 -1.67 -2.63
N ASP A 11 11.14 -1.89 -3.80
CA ASP A 11 11.42 -0.84 -4.78
C ASP A 11 10.15 -0.29 -5.44
N LEU A 12 9.15 -1.13 -5.69
CA LEU A 12 7.83 -0.71 -6.18
C LEU A 12 7.15 0.20 -5.16
N ILE A 13 7.00 -0.27 -3.92
CA ILE A 13 6.32 0.46 -2.85
C ILE A 13 7.05 1.77 -2.50
N ALA A 14 8.37 1.78 -2.55
CA ALA A 14 9.17 2.98 -2.28
C ALA A 14 9.22 3.96 -3.47
N GLY A 15 8.76 3.60 -4.66
CA GLY A 15 8.87 4.44 -5.87
C GLY A 15 10.27 4.49 -6.48
N ARG A 16 11.19 3.58 -6.11
CA ARG A 16 12.60 3.58 -6.59
C ARG A 16 12.77 3.18 -8.05
N HIS A 17 11.68 2.84 -8.72
CA HIS A 17 11.61 2.55 -10.14
C HIS A 17 11.25 3.77 -10.99
N SER A 18 11.17 4.95 -10.38
CA SER A 18 10.95 6.20 -11.08
C SER A 18 12.01 6.45 -12.16
N SER A 19 11.56 6.87 -13.35
CA SER A 19 12.43 7.11 -14.51
C SER A 19 13.25 8.40 -14.39
N ASN A 20 12.80 9.36 -13.57
CA ASN A 20 13.49 10.63 -13.33
C ASN A 20 14.27 10.64 -12.00
N GLY A 21 14.22 9.55 -11.24
CA GLY A 21 14.89 9.38 -9.95
C GLY A 21 14.17 10.01 -8.76
N ASP A 22 13.05 10.72 -8.97
CA ASP A 22 12.19 11.20 -7.89
C ASP A 22 11.23 10.07 -7.46
N PRO A 23 11.35 9.56 -6.22
CA PRO A 23 10.47 8.49 -5.75
C PRO A 23 9.02 8.94 -5.61
N VAL A 24 8.71 10.24 -5.50
CA VAL A 24 7.33 10.75 -5.41
C VAL A 24 6.56 10.59 -6.73
N ASP A 25 7.29 10.60 -7.85
CA ASP A 25 6.73 10.42 -9.19
C ASP A 25 6.42 8.97 -9.56
N ALA A 26 6.69 8.03 -8.64
CA ALA A 26 6.39 6.62 -8.80
C ALA A 26 5.88 6.00 -7.49
N GLY A 27 5.35 4.79 -7.59
CA GLY A 27 4.85 4.04 -6.45
C GLY A 27 4.17 2.77 -6.91
N ALA A 28 3.43 2.11 -6.02
CA ALA A 28 2.82 0.83 -6.33
C ALA A 28 1.30 0.88 -6.20
N GLN A 29 0.64 0.04 -6.99
CA GLN A 29 -0.76 -0.34 -6.81
C GLN A 29 -0.87 -1.83 -6.53
N LEU A 30 -1.91 -2.22 -5.81
CA LEU A 30 -2.31 -3.59 -5.56
C LEU A 30 -3.58 -3.90 -6.34
N ARG A 31 -3.54 -4.97 -7.12
CA ARG A 31 -4.71 -5.63 -7.69
C ARG A 31 -4.91 -6.97 -6.99
N VAL A 32 -6.16 -7.34 -6.69
CA VAL A 32 -6.50 -8.66 -6.20
C VAL A 32 -7.56 -9.26 -7.10
N PHE A 33 -7.33 -10.51 -7.49
CA PHE A 33 -8.23 -11.32 -8.29
C PHE A 33 -8.73 -12.48 -7.43
N ASP A 34 -10.02 -12.79 -7.55
CA ASP A 34 -10.59 -13.99 -6.95
C ASP A 34 -10.11 -15.27 -7.67
N ASP A 35 -10.59 -16.42 -7.22
CA ASP A 35 -10.25 -17.73 -7.77
C ASP A 35 -10.84 -17.99 -9.16
N GLU A 36 -11.84 -17.21 -9.57
CA GLU A 36 -12.42 -17.19 -10.92
C GLU A 36 -11.66 -16.26 -11.88
N GLY A 37 -10.73 -15.45 -11.34
CA GLY A 37 -9.91 -14.51 -12.10
C GLY A 37 -10.56 -13.13 -12.31
N ALA A 38 -11.65 -12.83 -11.61
CA ALA A 38 -12.25 -11.50 -11.63
C ALA A 38 -11.51 -10.56 -10.68
N GLU A 39 -11.27 -9.32 -11.12
CA GLU A 39 -10.65 -8.30 -10.26
C GLU A 39 -11.66 -7.83 -9.20
N VAL A 40 -11.34 -8.08 -7.94
CA VAL A 40 -12.19 -7.75 -6.79
C VAL A 40 -11.67 -6.57 -5.98
N PHE A 41 -10.43 -6.15 -6.21
CA PHE A 41 -9.82 -5.03 -5.50
C PHE A 41 -8.74 -4.36 -6.33
N LEU A 42 -8.75 -3.03 -6.34
CA LEU A 42 -7.69 -2.21 -6.91
C LEU A 42 -7.48 -0.96 -6.07
N GLN A 43 -6.27 -0.76 -5.56
CA GLN A 43 -5.89 0.47 -4.84
C GLN A 43 -4.40 0.78 -4.94
N ALA A 44 -4.07 2.06 -4.81
CA ALA A 44 -2.70 2.51 -4.56
C ALA A 44 -2.18 2.00 -3.21
N LEU A 45 -0.86 1.83 -3.08
CA LEU A 45 -0.19 1.42 -1.84
C LEU A 45 0.65 2.56 -1.28
N ALA A 46 0.38 2.96 -0.04
CA ALA A 46 1.26 3.85 0.69
C ALA A 46 2.68 3.27 0.73
N ARG A 47 3.69 4.15 0.89
CA ARG A 47 5.14 3.84 0.91
C ARG A 47 5.61 3.04 2.13
N HIS A 48 4.82 2.06 2.57
CA HIS A 48 5.03 1.28 3.77
C HIS A 48 4.73 -0.20 3.50
N HIS A 49 5.72 -1.05 3.80
CA HIS A 49 5.54 -2.50 3.88
C HIS A 49 6.33 -3.06 5.05
N ARG A 50 5.90 -4.20 5.59
CA ARG A 50 6.61 -4.93 6.64
C ARG A 50 6.33 -6.42 6.54
N VAL A 51 7.36 -7.23 6.44
CA VAL A 51 7.23 -8.70 6.60
C VAL A 51 7.02 -9.00 8.08
N ASP A 52 6.07 -9.88 8.38
CA ASP A 52 5.79 -10.29 9.76
C ASP A 52 6.98 -11.05 10.36
N GLN A 53 7.27 -10.82 11.64
CA GLN A 53 8.42 -11.43 12.31
C GLN A 53 8.13 -12.86 12.75
N ASP A 54 6.87 -13.17 13.04
CA ASP A 54 6.42 -14.47 13.52
C ASP A 54 5.94 -15.36 12.36
N ASP A 55 5.41 -14.77 11.29
CA ASP A 55 5.06 -15.47 10.03
C ASP A 55 5.78 -14.88 8.80
N PRO A 56 6.90 -15.46 8.35
CA PRO A 56 7.62 -15.01 7.15
C PRO A 56 6.81 -15.07 5.84
N GLN A 57 5.63 -15.73 5.85
CA GLN A 57 4.68 -15.77 4.74
C GLN A 57 3.50 -14.78 4.90
N LEU A 58 3.67 -13.78 5.76
CA LEU A 58 2.75 -12.67 5.96
C LEU A 58 3.46 -11.32 5.77
N ILE A 59 2.80 -10.41 5.04
CA ILE A 59 3.30 -9.08 4.73
C ILE A 59 2.19 -8.10 4.97
N TRP A 60 2.54 -7.05 5.70
CA TRP A 60 1.69 -5.94 6.00
C TRP A 60 1.94 -4.85 4.98
N ILE A 61 0.92 -4.50 4.21
CA ILE A 61 0.92 -3.39 3.24
C ILE A 61 -0.19 -2.41 3.59
N ARG A 62 -0.16 -1.19 3.08
CA ARG A 62 -1.20 -0.18 3.34
C ARG A 62 -1.85 0.29 2.03
N PRO A 63 -2.98 -0.31 1.64
CA PRO A 63 -3.80 0.22 0.55
C PRO A 63 -4.40 1.57 0.93
N LEU A 64 -4.37 2.52 0.00
CA LEU A 64 -4.97 3.84 0.12
C LEU A 64 -6.46 3.74 -0.18
N VAL A 65 -7.21 3.27 0.82
CA VAL A 65 -8.67 3.19 0.75
C VAL A 65 -9.29 4.41 1.40
N GLY A 66 -10.12 5.09 0.62
CA GLY A 66 -10.94 6.19 1.09
C GLY A 66 -10.14 7.48 1.27
N GLY A 67 -10.75 8.57 0.83
CA GLY A 67 -10.23 9.91 0.95
C GLY A 67 -11.31 10.89 0.53
N ALA A 68 -11.25 12.10 1.07
CA ALA A 68 -12.22 13.13 0.73
C ALA A 68 -11.57 14.50 0.73
N GLU A 69 -12.02 15.37 -0.17
CA GLU A 69 -11.66 16.78 -0.16
C GLU A 69 -12.33 17.47 1.04
N SER A 70 -11.52 18.18 1.83
CA SER A 70 -11.97 19.14 2.82
C SER A 70 -11.67 20.55 2.33
N ALA A 71 -12.66 21.44 2.38
CA ALA A 71 -12.50 22.83 1.95
C ALA A 71 -11.41 23.59 2.73
N GLU A 72 -11.14 23.19 3.98
CA GLU A 72 -10.20 23.88 4.87
C GLU A 72 -8.83 23.20 4.92
N LEU A 73 -8.79 21.87 4.81
CA LEU A 73 -7.59 21.08 5.07
C LEU A 73 -7.03 20.40 3.80
N GLY A 74 -7.74 20.51 2.67
CA GLY A 74 -7.44 19.77 1.44
C GLY A 74 -7.83 18.30 1.55
N TYR A 75 -7.21 17.45 0.74
CA TYR A 75 -7.51 16.02 0.71
C TYR A 75 -7.11 15.32 2.03
N LEU A 76 -8.06 14.66 2.68
CA LEU A 76 -7.88 13.95 3.95
C LEU A 76 -8.09 12.45 3.76
N PHE A 77 -7.22 11.65 4.38
CA PHE A 77 -7.38 10.20 4.47
C PHE A 77 -7.96 9.79 5.81
N ASN A 78 -8.93 8.88 5.78
CA ASN A 78 -9.39 8.25 7.01
C ASN A 78 -8.40 7.16 7.41
N LEU A 79 -7.58 7.43 8.42
CA LEU A 79 -6.56 6.49 8.91
C LEU A 79 -7.14 5.12 9.34
N SER A 80 -8.40 5.07 9.77
CA SER A 80 -9.09 3.81 10.06
C SER A 80 -9.50 3.04 8.80
N ALA A 81 -9.75 3.71 7.68
CA ALA A 81 -9.99 3.06 6.40
C ALA A 81 -8.66 2.65 5.72
N THR A 82 -7.62 3.46 5.87
CA THR A 82 -6.27 3.23 5.35
C THR A 82 -5.42 2.34 6.28
N ARG A 83 -6.05 1.33 6.90
CA ARG A 83 -5.38 0.37 7.77
C ARG A 83 -4.44 -0.53 6.98
N ARG A 84 -3.40 -1.01 7.65
CA ARG A 84 -2.53 -2.05 7.09
C ARG A 84 -3.36 -3.31 6.86
N ARG A 85 -3.20 -3.95 5.71
CA ARG A 85 -3.76 -5.25 5.38
C ARG A 85 -2.65 -6.27 5.34
N GLY A 86 -2.90 -7.41 5.98
CA GLY A 86 -2.03 -8.57 5.90
C GLY A 86 -2.35 -9.34 4.63
N LEU A 87 -1.35 -9.60 3.80
CA LEU A 87 -1.45 -10.58 2.73
C LEU A 87 -0.68 -11.82 3.19
N SER A 88 -1.38 -12.92 3.47
CA SER A 88 -0.76 -14.22 3.73
C SER A 88 -0.66 -14.98 2.41
N TRP A 89 0.54 -15.42 2.02
CA TRP A 89 0.75 -16.14 0.77
C TRP A 89 1.21 -17.59 1.00
N THR A 90 1.04 -18.38 -0.05
CA THR A 90 1.63 -19.72 -0.19
C THR A 90 2.83 -19.70 -1.13
N ARG A 91 2.77 -18.85 -2.16
CA ARG A 91 3.82 -18.67 -3.16
C ARG A 91 3.91 -17.21 -3.59
N ALA A 92 5.12 -16.78 -3.89
CA ALA A 92 5.41 -15.45 -4.39
C ALA A 92 6.49 -15.54 -5.48
N HIS A 93 6.33 -14.76 -6.55
CA HIS A 93 7.30 -14.72 -7.64
C HIS A 93 7.28 -13.38 -8.38
N LEU A 94 8.28 -13.19 -9.24
CA LEU A 94 8.35 -12.08 -10.19
C LEU A 94 7.93 -12.54 -11.56
N GLU A 95 7.10 -11.74 -12.21
CA GLU A 95 6.80 -11.87 -13.63
C GLU A 95 7.86 -11.14 -14.48
N GLU A 96 7.91 -11.45 -15.77
CA GLU A 96 8.90 -10.89 -16.70
C GLU A 96 8.80 -9.36 -16.84
N ASN A 97 7.59 -8.82 -16.70
CA ASN A 97 7.34 -7.37 -16.71
C ASN A 97 7.75 -6.66 -15.40
N GLY A 98 8.19 -7.42 -14.39
CA GLY A 98 8.62 -6.90 -13.10
C GLY A 98 7.50 -6.74 -12.08
N ASP A 99 6.32 -7.29 -12.33
CA ASP A 99 5.23 -7.36 -11.36
C ASP A 99 5.53 -8.43 -10.29
N VAL A 100 5.12 -8.14 -9.06
CA VAL A 100 5.22 -9.08 -7.95
C VAL A 100 3.87 -9.77 -7.80
N VAL A 101 3.86 -11.09 -7.97
CA VAL A 101 2.65 -11.91 -7.85
C VAL A 101 2.72 -12.72 -6.57
N LEU A 102 1.63 -12.68 -5.80
CA LEU A 102 1.42 -13.41 -4.55
C LEU A 102 0.19 -14.29 -4.70
N LEU A 103 0.37 -15.62 -4.58
CA LEU A 103 -0.74 -16.56 -4.46
C LEU A 103 -1.14 -16.64 -2.99
N LEU A 104 -2.31 -16.07 -2.65
CA LEU A 104 -2.75 -15.91 -1.27
C LEU A 104 -3.25 -17.24 -0.69
N ARG A 105 -3.16 -17.38 0.64
CA ARG A 105 -3.71 -18.54 1.36
C ARG A 105 -5.23 -18.64 1.24
N SER A 106 -5.90 -17.52 0.92
CA SER A 106 -7.34 -17.46 0.63
C SER A 106 -7.72 -18.08 -0.72
N GLY A 107 -6.77 -18.34 -1.61
CA GLY A 107 -7.02 -18.76 -3.00
C GLY A 107 -6.96 -17.61 -4.01
N GLU A 108 -7.04 -16.37 -3.54
CA GLU A 108 -6.94 -15.17 -4.37
C GLU A 108 -5.50 -14.95 -4.91
N THR A 109 -5.39 -14.18 -5.98
CA THR A 109 -4.10 -13.72 -6.52
C THR A 109 -3.93 -12.23 -6.31
N ALA A 110 -2.89 -11.82 -5.58
CA ALA A 110 -2.52 -10.43 -5.41
C ALA A 110 -1.34 -10.07 -6.33
N ILE A 111 -1.47 -8.96 -7.07
CA ILE A 111 -0.44 -8.44 -7.97
C ILE A 111 -0.07 -7.03 -7.52
N VAL A 112 1.23 -6.82 -7.24
CA VAL A 112 1.80 -5.51 -6.95
C VAL A 112 2.64 -5.06 -8.13
N GLN A 113 2.31 -3.89 -8.67
CA GLN A 113 2.87 -3.33 -9.91
C GLN A 113 2.97 -1.80 -9.80
N PRO A 114 3.65 -1.10 -10.74
CA PRO A 114 3.70 0.36 -10.75
C PRO A 114 2.30 0.98 -10.72
N ALA A 115 2.13 2.04 -9.93
CA ALA A 115 0.90 2.82 -9.92
C ALA A 115 0.78 3.67 -11.19
N GLU A 116 -0.44 3.79 -11.73
CA GLU A 116 -0.72 4.60 -12.91
C GLU A 116 -1.99 5.45 -12.76
N GLY A 117 -2.11 6.49 -13.60
CA GLY A 117 -3.30 7.34 -13.68
C GLY A 117 -3.76 7.88 -12.33
N ASP A 118 -5.03 7.65 -12.01
CA ASP A 118 -5.68 8.14 -10.78
C ASP A 118 -5.06 7.56 -9.51
N LEU A 119 -4.49 6.34 -9.56
CA LEU A 119 -3.86 5.71 -8.40
C LEU A 119 -2.52 6.36 -8.06
N LEU A 120 -1.77 6.81 -9.08
CA LEU A 120 -0.58 7.61 -8.86
C LEU A 120 -0.94 8.99 -8.29
N ALA A 121 -2.03 9.61 -8.79
CA ALA A 121 -2.52 10.87 -8.23
C ALA A 121 -2.95 10.72 -6.75
N GLU A 122 -3.56 9.59 -6.39
CA GLU A 122 -3.92 9.27 -5.00
C GLU A 122 -2.67 9.10 -4.11
N LEU A 123 -1.59 8.49 -4.63
CA LEU A 123 -0.30 8.43 -3.92
C LEU A 123 0.29 9.81 -3.67
N GLN A 124 0.25 10.69 -4.66
CA GLN A 124 0.73 12.07 -4.49
C GLN A 124 -0.11 12.86 -3.49
N ARG A 125 -1.41 12.56 -3.35
CA ARG A 125 -2.24 13.12 -2.27
C ARG A 125 -1.81 12.57 -0.92
N TRP A 126 -1.54 11.27 -0.84
CA TRP A 126 -1.06 10.63 0.38
C TRP A 126 0.27 11.20 0.84
N ASP A 127 1.24 11.35 -0.07
CA ASP A 127 2.57 11.89 0.27
C ASP A 127 2.45 13.32 0.82
N ARG A 128 1.66 14.18 0.17
CA ARG A 128 1.36 15.54 0.66
C ARG A 128 0.61 15.56 1.99
N PHE A 129 -0.22 14.56 2.25
CA PHE A 129 -0.90 14.40 3.53
C PHE A 129 0.09 14.01 4.63
N THR A 130 0.98 13.05 4.37
CA THR A 130 1.99 12.61 5.34
C THR A 130 3.03 13.68 5.66
N ASP A 131 3.37 14.55 4.70
CA ASP A 131 4.27 15.70 4.93
C ASP A 131 3.74 16.69 5.97
N ARG A 132 2.43 16.66 6.25
CA ARG A 132 1.77 17.54 7.22
C ARG A 132 1.63 16.88 8.60
N LEU A 133 1.92 15.60 8.74
CA LEU A 133 1.77 14.89 10.00
C LEU A 133 2.87 15.29 10.97
N THR A 134 2.49 15.49 12.23
CA THR A 134 3.43 15.62 13.33
C THR A 134 4.03 14.25 13.68
N ARG A 135 5.21 14.22 14.32
CA ARG A 135 5.83 12.96 14.80
C ARG A 135 4.90 12.10 15.66
N LYS A 136 3.96 12.72 16.37
CA LYS A 136 2.96 12.01 17.18
C LYS A 136 1.94 11.30 16.28
N GLU A 137 1.50 11.94 15.21
CA GLU A 137 0.56 11.37 14.24
C GLU A 137 1.25 10.32 13.36
N GLU A 138 2.51 10.51 12.98
CA GLU A 138 3.35 9.48 12.35
C GLU A 138 3.50 8.25 13.26
N ALA A 139 3.80 8.46 14.54
CA ALA A 139 3.88 7.37 15.51
C ALA A 139 2.54 6.64 15.68
N GLN A 140 1.40 7.35 15.64
CA GLN A 140 0.06 6.73 15.67
C GLN A 140 -0.26 5.96 14.38
N LEU A 141 0.16 6.48 13.23
CA LEU A 141 0.10 5.80 11.95
C LEU A 141 0.91 4.48 11.98
N ASP A 142 2.02 4.46 12.72
CA ASP A 142 2.88 3.30 12.84
C ASP A 142 2.49 2.31 13.94
N ALA A 143 1.98 2.80 15.07
CA ALA A 143 1.82 2.07 16.32
C ALA A 143 0.61 1.13 16.39
N LEU A 144 -0.30 1.13 15.42
CA LEU A 144 -1.37 0.10 15.35
C LEU A 144 -2.27 0.01 16.62
N ASP A 145 -2.43 1.07 17.42
CA ASP A 145 -3.13 0.99 18.73
C ASP A 145 -4.54 1.61 18.76
N SER A 146 -5.09 2.05 17.62
CA SER A 146 -6.42 2.65 17.58
C SER A 146 -7.52 1.60 17.38
N ASP A 147 -7.60 0.64 18.29
CA ASP A 147 -8.76 -0.25 18.45
C ASP A 147 -9.88 0.39 19.30
N SER A 148 -9.77 1.69 19.60
CA SER A 148 -10.85 2.46 20.24
C SER A 148 -10.68 3.95 19.97
N TRP A 149 -11.16 4.44 18.82
CA TRP A 149 -11.51 5.86 18.70
C TRP A 149 -13.02 6.00 18.62
N HIS A 150 -13.66 5.97 19.80
CA HIS A 150 -14.94 6.63 20.01
C HIS A 150 -14.66 8.04 20.53
N GLY A 151 -15.05 9.04 19.72
CA GLY A 151 -15.21 10.44 20.14
C GLY A 151 -14.26 11.38 19.39
N GLN A 152 -14.67 12.51 18.83
CA GLN A 152 -15.94 13.23 18.96
C GLN A 152 -15.92 14.32 17.89
N PHE A 153 -16.67 14.15 16.81
CA PHE A 153 -17.29 15.27 16.10
C PHE A 153 -18.77 14.95 16.04
N SER A 154 -19.46 15.52 17.04
CA SER A 154 -20.83 15.99 16.88
C SER A 154 -20.83 17.13 15.86
#